data_AF-A0A954MRQ7-F1
#
_entry.id   AF-A0A954MRQ7-F1
#
_cell.length_a   1.000
_cell.length_b   1.000
_cell.length_c   1.000
_cell.angle_alpha   90.00
_cell.angle_beta   90.00
_cell.angle_gamma   90.00
#
_symmetry.space_group_name_H-M   'P 1'
#
loop_
_entity.id
_entity.type
_entity.pdbx_description
1 polymer ?
#
loop_
_entity_poly.entity_id
_entity_poly.type
_entity_poly.pdbx_seq_one_letter_code
_entity_poly.pdbx_strand_id
1 'polypeptide(L)'
;PFRKTLTRMFLLMLATAMLATVAPAEMKLWVRRDVFLQHAPWPRQTRYQLSARVPPQERPMEFHDGTLFHPRGGDLSLLIQIEEGAVVPNRIEFRSKETVSGIRNRGYFTRQGENRFLYTLTGISQDLTFQIRAGDAEREWYRVVLVDPPRIDRMEYLPKYPDYTRLNREGSAREPQPVLDSTLELPLGTKLTLNAICNKPMTRVSIATERFEVEIDQKVASISYFDAETSGSRGERIPIPNGEKWLLEKGRRFQLPLVMSRPGVTKSAELNAIDIAGTEMLKISLEDDHGIQTGQPIRLTLMGIEDESPRVVTMLSGIGSSITRKAMIPMRGKISDDYGVEAAYFEYKIDGKQEEKRSDLKQPPTGEREHLIAREPNQAWELFDALPLDLKIGQKLGVGVTALDGDTLSGPHRTTGERYQFEIVTDEALLSILHGRELNLRQRFEQIMAELKRLRGDLQTVSAKPGEDPQDEIHQKGIVSRNLLGLRKNHNESMSVEQGFEEIRRETLNNRIETTQSLERLENKLIRPLHSLNETDYNEVDQDLGELQVKLETGTAIEESLPRITGRIDQMLAKMESILKEMRRLETYGELVEMLKSIKLEQEELKRLTERERKRQAIEGLK
;
A
#
# COMPACT_ATOMS: atom_id res chain seq x y z
N PRO A 1 -55.08 102.52 -7.31
CA PRO A 1 -54.35 101.32 -6.82
C PRO A 1 -54.93 99.99 -7.34
N PHE A 2 -56.20 99.68 -7.06
CA PHE A 2 -56.85 98.38 -7.32
C PHE A 2 -56.87 97.94 -8.80
N ARG A 3 -57.15 98.84 -9.75
CA ARG A 3 -57.18 98.51 -11.19
C ARG A 3 -55.82 98.09 -11.74
N LYS A 4 -54.72 98.68 -11.25
CA LYS A 4 -53.34 98.34 -11.66
C LYS A 4 -52.93 96.97 -11.12
N THR A 5 -53.45 96.58 -9.95
CA THR A 5 -53.23 95.24 -9.38
C THR A 5 -53.97 94.17 -10.16
N LEU A 6 -55.20 94.44 -10.60
CA LEU A 6 -56.00 93.50 -11.39
C LEU A 6 -55.41 93.21 -12.77
N THR A 7 -54.90 94.24 -13.46
CA THR A 7 -54.21 94.07 -14.76
C THR A 7 -52.91 93.29 -14.62
N ARG A 8 -52.16 93.52 -13.54
CA ARG A 8 -50.95 92.73 -13.22
C ARG A 8 -51.27 91.27 -12.93
N MET A 9 -52.36 90.97 -12.20
CA MET A 9 -52.82 89.59 -12.00
C MET A 9 -53.22 88.91 -13.31
N PHE A 10 -53.95 89.61 -14.19
CA PHE A 10 -54.39 89.06 -15.47
C PHE A 10 -53.19 88.74 -16.38
N LEU A 11 -52.21 89.65 -16.45
CA LEU A 11 -50.96 89.41 -17.19
C LEU A 11 -50.17 88.22 -16.61
N LEU A 12 -50.13 88.08 -15.29
CA LEU A 12 -49.48 86.94 -14.64
C LEU A 12 -50.20 85.61 -14.95
N MET A 13 -51.54 85.60 -14.92
CA MET A 13 -52.35 84.43 -15.28
C MET A 13 -52.19 84.07 -16.77
N LEU A 14 -52.12 85.06 -17.65
CA LEU A 14 -51.88 84.82 -19.08
C LEU A 14 -50.47 84.27 -19.32
N ALA A 15 -49.45 84.82 -18.64
CA ALA A 15 -48.07 84.35 -18.74
C ALA A 15 -47.91 82.91 -18.21
N THR A 16 -48.57 82.56 -17.11
CA THR A 16 -48.57 81.19 -16.57
C THR A 16 -49.34 80.22 -17.46
N ALA A 17 -50.47 80.62 -18.03
CA ALA A 17 -51.19 79.81 -19.02
C ALA A 17 -50.38 79.58 -20.31
N MET A 18 -49.66 80.61 -20.79
CA MET A 18 -48.77 80.47 -21.94
C MET A 18 -47.61 79.52 -21.65
N LEU A 19 -46.98 79.64 -20.47
CA LEU A 19 -45.93 78.72 -20.03
C LEU A 19 -46.43 77.27 -19.96
N ALA A 20 -47.67 77.07 -19.49
CA ALA A 20 -48.32 75.76 -19.43
C ALA A 20 -48.52 75.11 -20.82
N THR A 21 -48.70 75.91 -21.87
CA THR A 21 -48.87 75.43 -23.24
C THR A 21 -47.55 75.13 -23.96
N VAL A 22 -46.53 75.97 -23.73
CA VAL A 22 -45.22 75.85 -24.40
C VAL A 22 -44.34 74.77 -23.75
N ALA A 23 -44.43 74.63 -22.42
CA ALA A 23 -43.60 73.75 -21.62
C ALA A 23 -44.48 72.91 -20.67
N PRO A 24 -45.35 72.02 -21.21
CA PRO A 24 -46.36 71.32 -20.43
C PRO A 24 -45.76 70.32 -19.41
N ALA A 25 -44.55 69.81 -19.65
CA ALA A 25 -43.87 68.90 -18.73
C ALA A 25 -43.29 69.66 -17.53
N GLU A 26 -42.65 70.80 -17.78
CA GLU A 26 -42.05 71.69 -16.81
C GLU A 26 -43.14 72.34 -15.93
N MET A 27 -44.25 72.77 -16.54
CA MET A 27 -45.40 73.30 -15.80
C MET A 27 -46.04 72.24 -14.90
N LYS A 28 -46.17 70.99 -15.36
CA LYS A 28 -46.64 69.88 -14.52
C LYS A 28 -45.70 69.62 -13.34
N LEU A 29 -44.39 69.70 -13.55
CA LEU A 29 -43.40 69.57 -12.49
C LEU A 29 -43.50 70.72 -11.47
N TRP A 30 -43.58 71.96 -11.94
CA TRP A 30 -43.74 73.16 -11.11
C TRP A 30 -45.02 73.11 -10.27
N VAL A 31 -46.17 72.76 -10.88
CA VAL A 31 -47.44 72.60 -10.16
C VAL A 31 -47.32 71.51 -9.09
N ARG A 32 -46.74 70.35 -9.41
CA ARG A 32 -46.55 69.27 -8.43
C ARG A 32 -45.65 69.70 -7.27
N ARG A 33 -44.53 70.36 -7.55
CA ARG A 33 -43.52 70.71 -6.54
C ARG A 33 -43.87 71.95 -5.72
N ASP A 34 -44.32 73.02 -6.36
CA ASP A 34 -44.44 74.34 -5.74
C ASP A 34 -45.88 74.69 -5.35
N VAL A 35 -46.88 74.10 -6.03
CA VAL A 35 -48.31 74.30 -5.68
C VAL A 35 -48.82 73.18 -4.78
N PHE A 36 -48.54 71.92 -5.13
CA PHE A 36 -48.96 70.76 -4.33
C PHE A 36 -47.92 70.32 -3.30
N LEU A 37 -46.75 70.96 -3.25
CA LEU A 37 -45.65 70.62 -2.32
C LEU A 37 -45.25 69.13 -2.37
N GLN A 38 -45.44 68.48 -3.53
CA GLN A 38 -45.06 67.08 -3.73
C GLN A 38 -43.55 66.97 -3.97
N HIS A 39 -42.94 65.95 -3.38
CA HIS A 39 -41.57 65.57 -3.66
C HIS A 39 -41.44 64.88 -5.03
N ALA A 40 -41.48 65.65 -6.12
CA ALA A 40 -41.24 65.15 -7.49
C ALA A 40 -39.81 65.48 -7.94
N PRO A 41 -38.95 64.52 -8.32
CA PRO A 41 -37.57 64.80 -8.73
C PRO A 41 -37.52 65.59 -10.05
N TRP A 42 -36.51 66.46 -10.21
CA TRP A 42 -36.25 67.13 -11.49
C TRP A 42 -36.01 66.09 -12.60
N PRO A 43 -36.48 66.34 -13.84
CA PRO A 43 -36.22 65.44 -14.97
C PRO A 43 -34.73 65.39 -15.24
N ARG A 44 -34.17 64.18 -15.27
CA ARG A 44 -32.74 63.93 -15.49
C ARG A 44 -32.50 63.55 -16.95
N GLN A 45 -31.49 64.14 -17.57
CA GLN A 45 -31.07 63.86 -18.94
C GLN A 45 -30.18 62.62 -19.01
N THR A 46 -29.44 62.33 -17.94
CA THR A 46 -28.63 61.13 -17.80
C THR A 46 -29.43 60.05 -17.07
N ARG A 47 -29.55 58.87 -17.66
CA ARG A 47 -30.05 57.66 -16.98
C ARG A 47 -29.07 56.52 -17.20
N TYR A 48 -28.81 55.78 -16.14
CA TYR A 48 -27.79 54.74 -16.15
C TYR A 48 -28.19 53.55 -15.29
N GLN A 49 -27.72 52.37 -15.69
CA GLN A 49 -27.83 51.12 -14.95
C GLN A 49 -26.46 50.77 -14.36
N LEU A 50 -26.42 50.55 -13.05
CA LEU A 50 -25.22 50.10 -12.33
C LEU A 50 -25.27 48.58 -12.19
N SER A 51 -24.17 47.92 -12.54
CA SER A 51 -23.94 46.50 -12.29
C SER A 51 -22.59 46.31 -11.62
N ALA A 52 -22.50 45.40 -10.66
CA ALA A 52 -21.25 45.00 -10.03
C ALA A 52 -20.77 43.68 -10.67
N ARG A 53 -19.46 43.51 -10.85
CA ARG A 53 -18.82 42.29 -11.34
C ARG A 53 -17.60 41.96 -10.49
N VAL A 54 -17.38 40.68 -10.23
CA VAL A 54 -16.19 40.19 -9.52
C VAL A 54 -15.25 39.52 -10.53
N PRO A 55 -14.04 40.06 -10.77
CA PRO A 55 -13.01 39.39 -11.58
C PRO A 55 -12.53 38.09 -10.91
N PRO A 56 -12.11 37.06 -11.68
CA PRO A 56 -11.88 37.03 -13.13
C PRO A 56 -13.07 36.53 -13.96
N GLN A 57 -14.13 35.98 -13.34
CA GLN A 57 -15.24 35.35 -14.05
C GLN A 57 -16.34 36.34 -14.51
N GLU A 58 -16.14 37.65 -14.30
CA GLU A 58 -17.07 38.74 -14.65
C GLU A 58 -18.54 38.50 -14.22
N ARG A 59 -18.75 37.72 -13.17
CA ARG A 59 -20.10 37.33 -12.73
C ARG A 59 -20.85 38.57 -12.22
N PRO A 60 -22.09 38.83 -12.71
CA PRO A 60 -22.87 39.96 -12.24
C PRO A 60 -23.31 39.74 -10.79
N MET A 61 -23.11 40.76 -9.95
CA MET A 61 -23.68 40.84 -8.62
C MET A 61 -24.76 41.92 -8.60
N GLU A 62 -25.88 41.60 -7.94
CA GLU A 62 -27.01 42.49 -7.83
C GLU A 62 -26.98 43.29 -6.52
N PHE A 63 -27.37 44.55 -6.61
CA PHE A 63 -27.58 45.40 -5.44
C PHE A 63 -28.97 45.12 -4.88
N HIS A 64 -29.02 44.67 -3.63
CA HIS A 64 -30.26 44.45 -2.88
C HIS A 64 -30.51 45.69 -2.03
N ASP A 65 -31.52 46.49 -2.38
CA ASP A 65 -31.86 47.76 -1.71
C ASP A 65 -30.64 48.68 -1.51
N GLY A 66 -29.80 48.79 -2.53
CA GLY A 66 -28.58 49.61 -2.51
C GLY A 66 -27.40 48.98 -1.75
N THR A 67 -27.53 47.77 -1.21
CA THR A 67 -26.46 47.03 -0.54
C THR A 67 -25.91 45.92 -1.43
N LEU A 68 -24.58 45.79 -1.45
CA LEU A 68 -23.84 44.75 -2.16
C LEU A 68 -22.99 43.97 -1.16
N PHE A 69 -23.13 42.66 -1.14
CA PHE A 69 -22.25 41.78 -0.36
C PHE A 69 -21.08 41.36 -1.24
N HIS A 70 -19.85 41.52 -0.75
CA HIS A 70 -18.63 41.23 -1.52
C HIS A 70 -17.64 40.42 -0.69
N PRO A 71 -16.93 39.43 -1.25
CA PRO A 71 -15.90 38.69 -0.53
C PRO A 71 -14.78 39.62 -0.07
N ARG A 72 -14.42 39.51 1.23
CA ARG A 72 -13.31 40.27 1.81
C ARG A 72 -12.00 40.01 1.04
N GLY A 73 -11.29 41.08 0.70
CA GLY A 73 -9.99 41.02 0.03
C GLY A 73 -10.05 40.82 -1.49
N GLY A 74 -11.24 40.62 -2.07
CA GLY A 74 -11.41 40.49 -3.52
C GLY A 74 -11.51 41.84 -4.25
N ASP A 75 -11.27 41.82 -5.55
CA ASP A 75 -11.47 42.98 -6.43
C ASP A 75 -12.94 43.13 -6.83
N LEU A 76 -13.42 44.37 -6.88
CA LEU A 76 -14.79 44.70 -7.28
C LEU A 76 -14.77 45.65 -8.48
N SER A 77 -15.36 45.22 -9.59
CA SER A 77 -15.54 46.05 -10.78
C SER A 77 -16.97 46.56 -10.85
N LEU A 78 -17.13 47.89 -10.83
CA LEU A 78 -18.41 48.57 -11.03
C LEU A 78 -18.52 48.97 -12.50
N LEU A 79 -19.54 48.42 -13.18
CA LEU A 79 -19.85 48.73 -14.57
C LEU A 79 -21.13 49.56 -14.64
N ILE A 80 -21.02 50.71 -15.30
CA ILE A 80 -22.14 51.59 -15.58
C ILE A 80 -22.45 51.54 -17.06
N GLN A 81 -23.72 51.26 -17.40
CA GLN A 81 -24.24 51.35 -18.76
C GLN A 81 -25.27 52.48 -18.84
N ILE A 82 -25.07 53.42 -19.78
CA ILE A 82 -26.02 54.52 -20.04
C ILE A 82 -27.19 53.99 -20.87
N GLU A 83 -28.42 54.34 -20.48
CA GLU A 83 -29.64 53.94 -21.18
C GLU A 83 -29.73 54.55 -22.58
N GLU A 84 -30.37 53.83 -23.50
CA GLU A 84 -30.58 54.29 -24.88
C GLU A 84 -31.48 55.55 -24.90
N GLY A 85 -31.01 56.62 -25.56
CA GLY A 85 -31.68 57.93 -25.59
C GLY A 85 -31.35 58.88 -24.43
N ALA A 86 -30.49 58.49 -23.48
CA ALA A 86 -29.97 59.38 -22.44
C ALA A 86 -28.68 60.09 -22.88
N VAL A 87 -28.41 61.27 -22.32
CA VAL A 87 -27.19 62.03 -22.61
C VAL A 87 -25.99 61.32 -21.95
N VAL A 88 -24.98 60.95 -22.75
CA VAL A 88 -23.76 60.31 -22.26
C VAL A 88 -22.85 61.36 -21.61
N PRO A 89 -22.53 61.25 -20.31
CA PRO A 89 -21.67 62.21 -19.63
C PRO A 89 -20.20 62.02 -20.01
N ASN A 90 -19.43 63.13 -20.06
CA ASN A 90 -18.00 63.07 -20.38
C ASN A 90 -17.15 62.39 -19.29
N ARG A 91 -17.58 62.45 -18.02
CA ARG A 91 -16.92 61.83 -16.87
C ARG A 91 -17.97 61.36 -15.88
N ILE A 92 -17.73 60.18 -15.29
CA ILE A 92 -18.51 59.66 -14.18
C ILE A 92 -17.61 59.61 -12.95
N GLU A 93 -18.07 60.21 -11.86
CA GLU A 93 -17.32 60.33 -10.61
C GLU A 93 -17.79 59.27 -9.61
N PHE A 94 -16.82 58.57 -9.02
CA PHE A 94 -16.98 57.70 -7.85
C PHE A 94 -16.61 58.49 -6.59
N ARG A 95 -17.48 58.48 -5.58
CA ARG A 95 -17.21 59.07 -4.27
C ARG A 95 -17.47 58.04 -3.18
N SER A 96 -16.46 57.66 -2.41
CA SER A 96 -16.66 56.84 -1.22
C SER A 96 -16.56 57.66 0.07
N LYS A 97 -17.25 57.17 1.09
CA LYS A 97 -17.02 57.51 2.49
C LYS A 97 -16.55 56.23 3.17
N GLU A 98 -15.33 56.27 3.70
CA GLU A 98 -14.86 55.21 4.60
C GLU A 98 -15.45 55.45 6.00
N THR A 99 -16.04 54.41 6.58
CA THR A 99 -16.87 54.50 7.80
C THR A 99 -16.06 54.89 9.05
N VAL A 100 -14.72 54.76 9.02
CA VAL A 100 -13.84 54.93 10.19
C VAL A 100 -12.98 56.20 10.12
N SER A 101 -12.58 56.66 8.93
CA SER A 101 -11.51 57.65 8.78
C SER A 101 -11.93 59.01 8.20
N GLY A 102 -13.18 59.16 7.72
CA GLY A 102 -13.66 60.41 7.09
C GLY A 102 -12.96 60.78 5.77
N ILE A 103 -12.02 59.96 5.29
CA ILE A 103 -11.33 60.15 4.01
C ILE A 103 -12.32 59.90 2.88
N ARG A 104 -12.52 60.92 2.04
CA ARG A 104 -13.31 60.84 0.80
C ARG A 104 -12.39 60.34 -0.31
N ASN A 105 -12.50 59.06 -0.67
CA ASN A 105 -11.84 58.60 -1.88
C ASN A 105 -12.67 59.07 -3.10
N ARG A 106 -12.03 59.76 -4.04
CA ARG A 106 -12.66 60.26 -5.27
C ARG A 106 -11.95 59.64 -6.46
N GLY A 107 -12.72 58.96 -7.29
CA GLY A 107 -12.23 58.31 -8.50
C GLY A 107 -13.06 58.71 -9.71
N TYR A 108 -12.54 58.42 -10.89
CA TYR A 108 -13.30 58.56 -12.13
C TYR A 108 -13.38 57.20 -12.80
N PHE A 109 -14.55 56.89 -13.36
CA PHE A 109 -14.70 55.69 -14.17
C PHE A 109 -13.96 55.87 -15.50
N THR A 110 -13.35 54.78 -15.98
CA THR A 110 -12.73 54.70 -17.29
C THR A 110 -13.79 54.36 -18.34
N ARG A 111 -13.90 55.16 -19.40
CA ARG A 111 -14.84 54.90 -20.50
C ARG A 111 -14.41 53.67 -21.30
N GLN A 112 -15.30 52.69 -21.46
CA GLN A 112 -15.11 51.49 -22.29
C GLN A 112 -16.21 51.43 -23.36
N GLY A 113 -15.96 52.00 -24.54
CA GLY A 113 -16.94 52.08 -25.63
C GLY A 113 -17.83 53.33 -25.58
N GLU A 114 -18.94 53.31 -26.33
CA GLU A 114 -19.77 54.51 -26.51
C GLU A 114 -20.61 54.86 -25.28
N ASN A 115 -21.15 53.86 -24.58
CA ASN A 115 -22.12 54.03 -23.48
C ASN A 115 -21.76 53.25 -22.18
N ARG A 116 -20.54 52.71 -22.05
CA ARG A 116 -20.11 51.97 -20.84
C ARG A 116 -18.92 52.59 -20.14
N PHE A 117 -18.91 52.49 -18.83
CA PHE A 117 -17.88 53.04 -17.95
C PHE A 117 -17.54 52.02 -16.85
N LEU A 118 -16.25 51.80 -16.60
CA LEU A 118 -15.74 50.80 -15.66
C LEU A 118 -14.90 51.46 -14.56
N TYR A 119 -15.11 51.03 -13.31
CA TYR A 119 -14.27 51.42 -12.18
C TYR A 119 -13.95 50.18 -11.34
N THR A 120 -12.67 49.89 -11.12
CA THR A 120 -12.23 48.72 -10.35
C THR A 120 -11.64 49.15 -9.02
N LEU A 121 -12.19 48.60 -7.94
CA LEU A 121 -11.69 48.70 -6.58
C LEU A 121 -10.89 47.43 -6.29
N THR A 122 -9.58 47.57 -6.07
CA THR A 122 -8.68 46.43 -5.83
C THR A 122 -8.57 46.11 -4.35
N GLY A 123 -8.69 44.84 -3.98
CA GLY A 123 -8.37 44.33 -2.64
C GLY A 123 -9.19 44.97 -1.50
N ILE A 124 -10.52 45.04 -1.63
CA ILE A 124 -11.35 45.72 -0.64
C ILE A 124 -11.30 44.98 0.71
N SER A 125 -10.75 45.63 1.74
CA SER A 125 -10.53 45.04 3.07
C SER A 125 -11.50 45.52 4.15
N GLN A 126 -12.17 46.65 3.94
CA GLN A 126 -13.18 47.24 4.83
C GLN A 126 -14.50 47.56 4.12
N ASP A 127 -15.60 47.54 4.87
CA ASP A 127 -16.90 48.01 4.40
C ASP A 127 -16.81 49.46 3.90
N LEU A 128 -17.40 49.73 2.74
CA LEU A 128 -17.39 51.08 2.16
C LEU A 128 -18.79 51.48 1.71
N THR A 129 -19.09 52.76 1.86
CA THR A 129 -20.31 53.35 1.30
C THR A 129 -19.91 54.30 0.18
N PHE A 130 -20.51 54.18 -0.99
CA PHE A 130 -20.15 54.99 -2.14
C PHE A 130 -21.35 55.56 -2.87
N GLN A 131 -21.10 56.62 -3.63
CA GLN A 131 -22.07 57.31 -4.44
C GLN A 131 -21.47 57.54 -5.82
N ILE A 132 -22.32 57.42 -6.84
CA ILE A 132 -21.95 57.66 -8.23
C ILE A 132 -22.62 58.94 -8.71
N ARG A 133 -21.84 59.78 -9.37
CA ARG A 133 -22.33 60.98 -10.05
C ARG A 133 -22.00 60.92 -11.54
N ALA A 134 -23.04 60.79 -12.36
CA ALA A 134 -22.96 60.73 -13.81
C ALA A 134 -23.73 61.93 -14.41
N GLY A 135 -23.02 63.02 -14.71
CA GLY A 135 -23.66 64.26 -15.20
C GLY A 135 -24.61 64.88 -14.17
N ASP A 136 -25.90 64.96 -14.52
CA ASP A 136 -27.02 65.41 -13.68
C ASP A 136 -27.72 64.28 -12.91
N ALA A 137 -27.30 63.03 -13.14
CA ALA A 137 -27.74 61.88 -12.38
C ALA A 137 -26.85 61.64 -11.17
N GLU A 138 -27.43 61.84 -9.99
CA GLU A 138 -26.86 61.44 -8.71
C GLU A 138 -27.85 60.50 -8.01
N ARG A 139 -27.40 59.27 -7.73
CA ARG A 139 -28.18 58.25 -7.02
C ARG A 139 -27.94 58.34 -5.51
N GLU A 140 -28.77 57.57 -4.78
CA GLU A 140 -28.61 57.30 -3.35
C GLU A 140 -27.27 56.59 -3.06
N TRP A 141 -26.89 56.57 -1.79
CA TRP A 141 -25.67 55.92 -1.32
C TRP A 141 -25.79 54.39 -1.47
N TYR A 142 -24.82 53.77 -2.11
CA TYR A 142 -24.64 52.33 -2.16
C TYR A 142 -23.74 51.89 -1.02
N ARG A 143 -24.03 50.74 -0.40
CA ARG A 143 -23.23 50.16 0.66
C ARG A 143 -22.61 48.84 0.18
N VAL A 144 -21.31 48.67 0.35
CA VAL A 144 -20.61 47.40 0.16
C VAL A 144 -20.29 46.83 1.54
N VAL A 145 -20.85 45.66 1.84
CA VAL A 145 -20.59 44.93 3.09
C VAL A 145 -19.67 43.76 2.76
N LEU A 146 -18.54 43.68 3.46
CA LEU A 146 -17.59 42.60 3.26
C LEU A 146 -17.98 41.37 4.07
N VAL A 147 -18.09 40.25 3.38
CA VAL A 147 -18.41 38.96 3.99
C VAL A 147 -17.23 38.02 3.76
N ASP A 148 -16.89 37.21 4.76
CA ASP A 148 -15.85 36.21 4.60
C ASP A 148 -16.33 35.13 3.62
N PRO A 149 -15.52 34.64 2.67
CA PRO A 149 -15.96 33.63 1.72
C PRO A 149 -16.36 32.32 2.41
N PRO A 150 -17.23 31.51 1.80
CA PRO A 150 -17.60 30.21 2.33
C PRO A 150 -16.38 29.27 2.31
N ARG A 151 -16.11 28.63 3.46
CA ARG A 151 -15.02 27.67 3.65
C ARG A 151 -15.46 26.48 4.51
N ILE A 152 -14.69 25.39 4.44
CA ILE A 152 -14.82 24.24 5.32
C ILE A 152 -13.89 24.46 6.52
N ASP A 153 -14.45 24.50 7.72
CA ASP A 153 -13.67 24.62 8.97
C ASP A 153 -13.15 23.26 9.45
N ARG A 154 -13.91 22.18 9.21
CA ARG A 154 -13.52 20.80 9.57
C ARG A 154 -14.12 19.80 8.59
N MET A 155 -13.34 18.78 8.25
CA MET A 155 -13.79 17.66 7.44
C MET A 155 -13.48 16.35 8.17
N GLU A 156 -14.44 15.42 8.12
CA GLU A 156 -14.37 14.12 8.77
C GLU A 156 -14.92 13.06 7.82
N TYR A 157 -14.57 11.80 8.02
CA TYR A 157 -15.14 10.69 7.28
C TYR A 157 -15.48 9.54 8.22
N LEU A 158 -16.55 8.81 7.88
CA LEU A 158 -16.94 7.60 8.58
C LEU A 158 -16.79 6.41 7.62
N PRO A 159 -15.72 5.61 7.72
CA PRO A 159 -15.48 4.49 6.84
C PRO A 159 -16.21 3.23 7.31
N LYS A 160 -16.73 2.46 6.37
CA LYS A 160 -17.17 1.07 6.54
C LYS A 160 -16.38 0.22 5.56
N TYR A 161 -15.34 -0.41 6.07
CA TYR A 161 -14.45 -1.25 5.28
C TYR A 161 -15.17 -2.55 4.85
N PRO A 162 -14.72 -3.22 3.78
CA PRO A 162 -15.18 -4.56 3.46
C PRO A 162 -14.96 -5.54 4.63
N ASP A 163 -15.87 -6.48 4.85
CA ASP A 163 -15.84 -7.34 6.05
C ASP A 163 -14.56 -8.20 6.15
N TYR A 164 -14.01 -8.62 5.01
CA TYR A 164 -12.81 -9.44 4.93
C TYR A 164 -11.54 -8.72 5.44
N THR A 165 -11.49 -7.39 5.33
CA THR A 165 -10.35 -6.58 5.81
C THR A 165 -10.20 -6.61 7.33
N ARG A 166 -11.25 -6.99 8.06
CA ARG A 166 -11.35 -7.04 9.53
C ARG A 166 -11.10 -5.70 10.25
N LEU A 167 -10.75 -4.63 9.54
CA LEU A 167 -10.51 -3.28 10.04
C LEU A 167 -11.70 -2.69 10.82
N ASN A 168 -12.93 -3.11 10.49
CA ASN A 168 -14.13 -2.69 11.23
C ASN A 168 -14.15 -3.14 12.71
N ARG A 169 -13.37 -4.17 13.07
CA ARG A 169 -13.30 -4.70 14.45
C ARG A 169 -12.21 -4.03 15.29
N GLU A 170 -11.21 -3.40 14.65
CA GLU A 170 -10.03 -2.80 15.31
C GLU A 170 -10.33 -1.43 15.98
N GLY A 171 -11.61 -1.08 16.14
CA GLY A 171 -12.08 0.05 16.95
C GLY A 171 -12.13 1.41 16.25
N SER A 172 -11.34 1.62 15.20
CA SER A 172 -11.22 2.90 14.48
C SER A 172 -12.36 3.18 13.48
N ALA A 173 -13.02 2.17 12.93
CA ALA A 173 -14.05 2.35 11.90
C ALA A 173 -15.44 2.80 12.45
N ARG A 174 -15.63 2.82 13.77
CA ARG A 174 -16.95 3.10 14.38
C ARG A 174 -17.20 4.57 14.71
N GLU A 175 -16.16 5.39 14.67
CA GLU A 175 -16.22 6.82 15.00
C GLU A 175 -15.82 7.67 13.79
N PRO A 176 -16.37 8.89 13.64
CA PRO A 176 -15.93 9.83 12.62
C PRO A 176 -14.45 10.18 12.80
N GLN A 177 -13.66 10.00 11.74
CA GLN A 177 -12.24 10.32 11.74
C GLN A 177 -12.00 11.66 11.04
N PRO A 178 -11.12 12.53 11.57
CA PRO A 178 -10.78 13.78 10.90
C PRO A 178 -10.00 13.51 9.61
N VAL A 179 -10.26 14.30 8.56
CA VAL A 179 -9.40 14.35 7.37
C VAL A 179 -8.20 15.24 7.72
N LEU A 180 -7.03 14.62 7.92
CA LEU A 180 -5.80 15.31 8.33
C LEU A 180 -5.02 15.85 7.13
N ASP A 181 -4.98 15.08 6.04
CA ASP A 181 -4.22 15.37 4.83
C ASP A 181 -5.12 15.66 3.62
N SER A 182 -4.55 16.22 2.55
CA SER A 182 -5.27 16.40 1.28
C SER A 182 -5.42 15.10 0.48
N THR A 183 -4.92 13.98 0.99
CA THR A 183 -5.05 12.64 0.42
C THR A 183 -5.60 11.69 1.46
N LEU A 184 -6.61 10.91 1.10
CA LEU A 184 -7.23 9.89 1.93
C LEU A 184 -7.12 8.55 1.23
N GLU A 185 -6.35 7.64 1.81
CA GLU A 185 -6.09 6.30 1.30
C GLU A 185 -7.04 5.30 1.96
N LEU A 186 -7.80 4.56 1.16
CA LEU A 186 -8.80 3.62 1.64
C LEU A 186 -8.77 2.36 0.77
N PRO A 187 -8.95 1.17 1.37
CA PRO A 187 -9.11 -0.06 0.59
C PRO A 187 -10.28 0.05 -0.39
N LEU A 188 -10.15 -0.57 -1.56
CA LEU A 188 -11.26 -0.70 -2.50
C LEU A 188 -12.46 -1.42 -1.84
N GLY A 189 -13.67 -1.11 -2.30
CA GLY A 189 -14.93 -1.56 -1.73
C GLY A 189 -15.34 -0.85 -0.43
N THR A 190 -14.50 0.03 0.12
CA THR A 190 -14.85 0.83 1.31
C THR A 190 -16.03 1.76 1.00
N LYS A 191 -17.08 1.68 1.82
CA LYS A 191 -18.19 2.63 1.81
C LYS A 191 -17.90 3.70 2.85
N LEU A 192 -17.83 4.97 2.48
CA LEU A 192 -17.55 6.04 3.43
C LEU A 192 -18.60 7.15 3.36
N THR A 193 -18.83 7.83 4.48
CA THR A 193 -19.60 9.08 4.51
C THR A 193 -18.67 10.24 4.86
N LEU A 194 -18.38 11.09 3.88
CA LEU A 194 -17.62 12.32 4.08
C LEU A 194 -18.53 13.38 4.71
N ASN A 195 -18.07 14.00 5.78
CA ASN A 195 -18.76 15.03 6.54
C ASN A 195 -17.93 16.30 6.52
N ALA A 196 -18.53 17.42 6.16
CA ALA A 196 -17.85 18.71 6.20
C ALA A 196 -18.68 19.74 6.96
N ILE A 197 -18.02 20.48 7.84
CA ILE A 197 -18.58 21.56 8.65
C ILE A 197 -18.08 22.88 8.07
N CYS A 198 -19.00 23.76 7.67
CA CYS A 198 -18.72 25.04 7.04
C CYS A 198 -18.81 26.20 8.05
N ASN A 199 -18.07 27.28 7.79
CA ASN A 199 -18.07 28.48 8.64
C ASN A 199 -19.42 29.23 8.67
N LYS A 200 -20.25 29.01 7.66
CA LYS A 200 -21.57 29.64 7.51
C LYS A 200 -22.53 28.70 6.75
N PRO A 201 -23.84 29.02 6.70
CA PRO A 201 -24.83 28.29 5.89
C PRO A 201 -24.56 28.37 4.37
N MET A 202 -24.54 27.22 3.70
CA MET A 202 -24.40 27.10 2.25
C MET A 202 -25.76 26.96 1.58
N THR A 203 -25.92 27.54 0.39
CA THR A 203 -27.07 27.30 -0.50
C THR A 203 -26.75 26.24 -1.53
N ARG A 204 -25.51 26.20 -2.03
CA ARG A 204 -25.07 25.21 -3.02
C ARG A 204 -23.69 24.67 -2.71
N VAL A 205 -23.52 23.37 -2.93
CA VAL A 205 -22.24 22.65 -2.88
C VAL A 205 -22.05 21.99 -4.25
N SER A 206 -20.95 22.29 -4.94
CA SER A 206 -20.52 21.60 -6.16
C SER A 206 -19.25 20.79 -5.86
N ILE A 207 -19.27 19.52 -6.22
CA ILE A 207 -18.15 18.60 -6.10
C ILE A 207 -17.85 18.06 -7.50
N ALA A 208 -16.73 18.49 -8.07
CA ALA A 208 -16.31 18.08 -9.40
C ALA A 208 -15.09 17.17 -9.36
N THR A 209 -15.10 16.13 -10.18
CA THR A 209 -13.95 15.28 -10.52
C THR A 209 -13.72 15.35 -12.02
N GLU A 210 -12.79 14.57 -12.55
CA GLU A 210 -12.62 14.44 -14.00
C GLU A 210 -13.74 13.63 -14.65
N ARG A 211 -14.49 12.84 -13.87
CA ARG A 211 -15.50 11.90 -14.36
C ARG A 211 -16.93 12.35 -14.09
N PHE A 212 -17.16 13.15 -13.05
CA PHE A 212 -18.49 13.63 -12.73
C PHE A 212 -18.49 14.97 -12.00
N GLU A 213 -19.64 15.62 -11.98
CA GLU A 213 -19.94 16.76 -11.12
C GLU A 213 -21.25 16.52 -10.37
N VAL A 214 -21.18 16.65 -9.05
CA VAL A 214 -22.34 16.59 -8.16
C VAL A 214 -22.66 18.00 -7.68
N GLU A 215 -23.89 18.43 -7.92
CA GLU A 215 -24.44 19.67 -7.39
C GLU A 215 -25.52 19.36 -6.35
N ILE A 216 -25.38 19.94 -5.17
CA ILE A 216 -26.32 19.81 -4.05
C ILE A 216 -26.84 21.21 -3.73
N ASP A 217 -28.16 21.39 -3.80
CA ASP A 217 -28.88 22.59 -3.39
C ASP A 217 -29.90 22.21 -2.30
N GLN A 218 -30.56 23.19 -1.67
CA GLN A 218 -31.54 22.99 -0.58
C GLN A 218 -32.77 22.15 -0.99
N LYS A 219 -33.03 22.01 -2.29
CA LYS A 219 -34.23 21.34 -2.83
C LYS A 219 -33.94 20.06 -3.59
N VAL A 220 -32.80 19.99 -4.27
CA VAL A 220 -32.46 18.91 -5.21
C VAL A 220 -30.95 18.70 -5.17
N ALA A 221 -30.53 17.44 -5.24
CA ALA A 221 -29.17 17.08 -5.60
C ALA A 221 -29.16 16.36 -6.95
N SER A 222 -28.08 16.52 -7.71
CA SER A 222 -27.95 15.90 -9.02
C SER A 222 -26.50 15.61 -9.37
N ILE A 223 -26.28 14.55 -10.13
CA ILE A 223 -24.98 14.17 -10.68
C ILE A 223 -24.99 14.29 -12.21
N SER A 224 -23.91 14.80 -12.78
CA SER A 224 -23.65 14.80 -14.22
C SER A 224 -22.34 14.05 -14.47
N TYR A 225 -22.33 13.09 -15.39
CA TYR A 225 -21.09 12.39 -15.76
C TYR A 225 -20.45 13.08 -16.97
N PHE A 226 -19.12 13.15 -16.97
CA PHE A 226 -18.33 13.63 -18.10
C PHE A 226 -17.93 12.45 -18.98
N ASP A 227 -18.16 12.56 -20.27
CA ASP A 227 -17.74 11.55 -21.24
C ASP A 227 -16.26 11.79 -21.62
N ALA A 228 -15.46 10.72 -21.55
CA ALA A 228 -14.04 10.76 -21.87
C ALA A 228 -13.79 10.85 -23.39
N GLU A 229 -14.74 10.40 -24.23
CA GLU A 229 -14.57 10.35 -25.69
C GLU A 229 -14.96 11.66 -26.38
N THR A 230 -15.82 12.49 -25.77
CA THR A 230 -16.35 13.71 -26.36
C THR A 230 -15.94 14.96 -25.58
N SER A 231 -14.64 15.28 -25.56
CA SER A 231 -14.06 16.57 -25.10
C SER A 231 -14.85 17.30 -24.00
N GLY A 232 -15.14 16.64 -22.87
CA GLY A 232 -15.74 17.27 -21.70
C GLY A 232 -17.19 17.73 -21.85
N SER A 233 -17.95 17.18 -22.80
CA SER A 233 -19.39 17.46 -22.87
C SER A 233 -20.09 16.91 -21.63
N ARG A 234 -20.80 17.81 -20.91
CA ARG A 234 -21.51 17.47 -19.66
C ARG A 234 -22.70 16.57 -20.04
N GLY A 235 -22.68 15.33 -19.58
CA GLY A 235 -23.77 14.38 -19.81
C GLY A 235 -25.08 14.80 -19.13
N GLU A 236 -26.11 13.97 -19.30
CA GLU A 236 -27.43 14.23 -18.72
C GLU A 236 -27.38 14.42 -17.19
N ARG A 237 -28.11 15.42 -16.69
CA ARG A 237 -28.21 15.72 -15.26
C ARG A 237 -29.18 14.74 -14.61
N ILE A 238 -28.66 13.83 -13.81
CA ILE A 238 -29.43 12.78 -13.13
C ILE A 238 -29.74 13.24 -11.70
N PRO A 239 -31.03 13.34 -11.29
CA PRO A 239 -31.38 13.67 -9.91
C PRO A 239 -30.99 12.54 -8.95
N ILE A 240 -30.42 12.89 -7.81
CA ILE A 240 -30.08 11.95 -6.73
C ILE A 240 -31.24 11.89 -5.73
N PRO A 241 -31.90 10.73 -5.55
CA PRO A 241 -32.99 10.59 -4.58
C PRO A 241 -32.52 10.90 -3.16
N ASN A 242 -33.29 11.70 -2.41
CA ASN A 242 -32.97 12.15 -1.04
C ASN A 242 -31.67 12.94 -0.88
N GLY A 243 -31.00 13.34 -1.96
CA GLY A 243 -29.74 14.05 -1.86
C GLY A 243 -29.88 15.49 -1.31
N GLU A 244 -31.09 16.05 -1.27
CA GLU A 244 -31.35 17.29 -0.52
C GLU A 244 -31.07 17.16 0.98
N LYS A 245 -31.16 15.93 1.53
CA LYS A 245 -30.85 15.64 2.94
C LYS A 245 -29.35 15.61 3.22
N TRP A 246 -28.52 15.64 2.18
CA TRP A 246 -27.08 15.73 2.34
C TRP A 246 -26.64 17.11 2.78
N LEU A 247 -27.49 18.14 2.65
CA LEU A 247 -27.26 19.46 3.20
C LEU A 247 -27.99 19.60 4.55
N LEU A 248 -27.23 19.41 5.64
CA LEU A 248 -27.72 19.35 7.01
C LEU A 248 -27.61 20.70 7.73
N GLU A 249 -28.29 20.80 8.88
CA GLU A 249 -28.17 21.95 9.79
C GLU A 249 -28.38 23.30 9.09
N LYS A 250 -29.37 23.38 8.19
CA LYS A 250 -29.65 24.55 7.35
C LYS A 250 -28.44 25.00 6.52
N GLY A 251 -27.65 24.07 6.01
CA GLY A 251 -26.50 24.36 5.14
C GLY A 251 -25.17 24.56 5.85
N ARG A 252 -25.11 24.40 7.19
CA ARG A 252 -23.82 24.47 7.92
C ARG A 252 -22.99 23.19 7.81
N ARG A 253 -23.62 22.06 7.47
CA ARG A 253 -22.95 20.79 7.30
C ARG A 253 -23.40 20.14 6.01
N PHE A 254 -22.48 19.50 5.30
CA PHE A 254 -22.86 18.59 4.22
C PHE A 254 -22.27 17.19 4.41
N GLN A 255 -22.98 16.19 3.90
CA GLN A 255 -22.60 14.78 3.92
C GLN A 255 -22.56 14.20 2.51
N LEU A 256 -21.51 13.45 2.19
CA LEU A 256 -21.35 12.83 0.90
C LEU A 256 -21.12 11.32 1.09
N PRO A 257 -22.12 10.47 0.80
CA PRO A 257 -21.92 9.03 0.79
C PRO A 257 -21.15 8.63 -0.47
N LEU A 258 -20.02 7.96 -0.29
CA LEU A 258 -19.09 7.54 -1.33
C LEU A 258 -18.80 6.04 -1.23
N VAL A 259 -18.43 5.42 -2.35
CA VAL A 259 -17.92 4.04 -2.40
C VAL A 259 -16.65 4.03 -3.24
N MET A 260 -15.60 3.42 -2.70
CA MET A 260 -14.35 3.17 -3.44
C MET A 260 -14.56 1.94 -4.32
N SER A 261 -14.40 2.07 -5.64
CA SER A 261 -14.56 0.95 -6.58
C SER A 261 -13.38 0.86 -7.55
N ARG A 262 -13.30 -0.26 -8.28
CA ARG A 262 -12.31 -0.42 -9.34
C ARG A 262 -12.65 0.42 -10.58
N PRO A 263 -11.62 0.95 -11.27
CA PRO A 263 -11.79 1.55 -12.59
C PRO A 263 -12.54 0.62 -13.56
N GLY A 264 -13.54 1.13 -14.27
CA GLY A 264 -14.27 0.37 -15.30
C GLY A 264 -15.51 -0.39 -14.81
N VAL A 265 -15.73 -0.53 -13.50
CA VAL A 265 -17.02 -1.01 -12.97
C VAL A 265 -18.04 0.10 -13.17
N THR A 266 -19.00 -0.13 -14.08
CA THR A 266 -19.90 0.92 -14.56
C THR A 266 -21.12 1.05 -13.67
N LYS A 267 -21.38 2.28 -13.21
CA LYS A 267 -22.63 2.82 -12.63
C LYS A 267 -23.29 1.93 -11.57
N SER A 268 -23.07 2.25 -10.29
CA SER A 268 -23.98 1.81 -9.24
C SER A 268 -25.40 2.26 -9.60
N ALA A 269 -26.26 1.30 -9.93
CA ALA A 269 -27.70 1.51 -10.16
C ALA A 269 -28.42 1.91 -8.85
N GLU A 270 -27.76 1.77 -7.71
CA GLU A 270 -28.22 2.26 -6.41
C GLU A 270 -27.64 3.64 -6.13
N LEU A 271 -28.41 4.69 -6.46
CA LEU A 271 -28.09 6.13 -6.36
C LEU A 271 -27.89 6.65 -4.92
N ASN A 272 -27.69 5.78 -3.92
CA ASN A 272 -27.55 6.20 -2.52
C ASN A 272 -26.11 6.59 -2.14
N ALA A 273 -25.12 6.29 -3.00
CA ALA A 273 -23.73 6.69 -2.81
C ALA A 273 -23.05 6.93 -4.16
N ILE A 274 -22.06 7.84 -4.17
CA ILE A 274 -21.30 8.20 -5.38
C ILE A 274 -20.08 7.28 -5.50
N ASP A 275 -19.89 6.77 -6.70
CA ASP A 275 -18.79 5.88 -7.03
C ASP A 275 -17.49 6.64 -7.30
N ILE A 276 -16.42 6.26 -6.60
CA ILE A 276 -15.06 6.80 -6.75
C ILE A 276 -14.19 5.68 -7.31
N ALA A 277 -13.78 5.78 -8.58
CA ALA A 277 -13.08 4.66 -9.21
C ALA A 277 -11.56 4.82 -9.12
N GLY A 278 -10.92 3.94 -8.35
CA GLY A 278 -9.47 3.97 -8.09
C GLY A 278 -9.08 5.25 -7.36
N THR A 279 -8.46 6.18 -8.08
CA THR A 279 -7.98 7.45 -7.53
C THR A 279 -8.69 8.62 -8.19
N GLU A 280 -9.36 9.46 -7.41
CA GLU A 280 -10.02 10.68 -7.90
C GLU A 280 -9.72 11.89 -7.02
N MET A 281 -9.56 13.05 -7.65
CA MET A 281 -9.42 14.34 -6.96
C MET A 281 -10.77 15.06 -6.94
N LEU A 282 -11.35 15.19 -5.75
CA LEU A 282 -12.54 15.99 -5.51
C LEU A 282 -12.17 17.47 -5.46
N LYS A 283 -12.81 18.29 -6.29
CA LYS A 283 -12.76 19.76 -6.25
C LYS A 283 -14.08 20.27 -5.69
N ILE A 284 -14.06 20.70 -4.43
CA ILE A 284 -15.25 21.13 -3.69
C ILE A 284 -15.35 22.66 -3.75
N SER A 285 -16.45 23.15 -4.31
CA SER A 285 -16.79 24.57 -4.39
C SER A 285 -18.09 24.82 -3.63
N LEU A 286 -18.11 25.88 -2.82
CA LEU A 286 -19.27 26.23 -2.00
C LEU A 286 -19.84 27.58 -2.45
N GLU A 287 -21.16 27.76 -2.30
CA GLU A 287 -21.88 29.02 -2.54
C GLU A 287 -22.81 29.32 -1.36
N ASP A 288 -22.80 30.58 -0.90
CA ASP A 288 -23.65 31.04 0.20
C ASP A 288 -24.97 31.67 -0.27
N ASP A 289 -25.76 32.19 0.65
CA ASP A 289 -27.05 32.84 0.40
C ASP A 289 -26.96 34.18 -0.32
N HIS A 290 -25.77 34.76 -0.39
CA HIS A 290 -25.47 35.98 -1.12
C HIS A 290 -24.83 35.72 -2.49
N GLY A 291 -24.73 34.45 -2.90
CA GLY A 291 -24.10 34.04 -4.16
C GLY A 291 -22.57 34.16 -4.16
N ILE A 292 -21.96 34.32 -2.99
CA ILE A 292 -20.50 34.35 -2.84
C ILE A 292 -19.99 32.92 -2.85
N GLN A 293 -18.99 32.67 -3.69
CA GLN A 293 -18.36 31.36 -3.81
C GLN A 293 -17.00 31.29 -3.12
N THR A 294 -16.54 30.07 -2.86
CA THR A 294 -15.16 29.84 -2.40
C THR A 294 -14.17 30.30 -3.48
N GLY A 295 -13.14 31.06 -3.08
CA GLY A 295 -12.17 31.63 -4.02
C GLY A 295 -11.33 30.58 -4.78
N GLN A 296 -10.95 29.50 -4.10
CA GLN A 296 -10.31 28.34 -4.73
C GLN A 296 -11.02 27.05 -4.29
N PRO A 297 -11.31 26.12 -5.22
CA PRO A 297 -11.90 24.84 -4.85
C PRO A 297 -11.01 24.07 -3.87
N ILE A 298 -11.62 23.54 -2.82
CA ILE A 298 -10.95 22.69 -1.83
C ILE A 298 -10.67 21.35 -2.49
N ARG A 299 -9.42 20.88 -2.42
CA ARG A 299 -8.98 19.65 -3.08
C ARG A 299 -8.82 18.53 -2.07
N LEU A 300 -9.48 17.40 -2.33
CA LEU A 300 -9.30 16.15 -1.58
C LEU A 300 -9.09 15.02 -2.56
N THR A 301 -7.96 14.34 -2.47
CA THR A 301 -7.65 13.15 -3.27
C THR A 301 -8.11 11.92 -2.51
N LEU A 302 -9.00 11.13 -3.10
CA LEU A 302 -9.38 9.81 -2.61
C LEU A 302 -8.61 8.77 -3.39
N MET A 303 -7.87 7.89 -2.70
CA MET A 303 -7.03 6.87 -3.30
C MET A 303 -7.47 5.49 -2.87
N GLY A 304 -7.88 4.66 -3.82
CA GLY A 304 -8.24 3.27 -3.63
C GLY A 304 -7.01 2.36 -3.59
N ILE A 305 -6.79 1.67 -2.47
CA ILE A 305 -5.74 0.66 -2.32
C ILE A 305 -6.32 -0.69 -2.74
N GLU A 306 -5.64 -1.36 -3.67
CA GLU A 306 -5.97 -2.73 -4.06
C GLU A 306 -5.45 -3.73 -3.01
N ASP A 307 -6.15 -4.84 -2.90
CA ASP A 307 -5.79 -5.96 -2.03
C ASP A 307 -4.64 -6.77 -2.65
N GLU A 308 -3.61 -7.07 -1.85
CA GLU A 308 -2.44 -7.83 -2.31
C GLU A 308 -2.64 -9.33 -2.13
N SER A 309 -2.15 -10.14 -3.08
CA SER A 309 -2.27 -11.59 -2.94
C SER A 309 -1.40 -12.15 -1.80
N PRO A 310 -1.84 -13.21 -1.09
CA PRO A 310 -1.07 -13.82 -0.01
C PRO A 310 0.32 -14.23 -0.45
N ARG A 311 1.31 -14.05 0.42
CA ARG A 311 2.68 -14.50 0.22
C ARG A 311 2.95 -15.80 0.98
N VAL A 312 3.27 -16.86 0.26
CA VAL A 312 3.59 -18.18 0.84
C VAL A 312 5.08 -18.46 0.69
N VAL A 313 5.80 -18.59 1.82
CA VAL A 313 7.21 -18.98 1.85
C VAL A 313 7.35 -20.27 2.63
N THR A 314 7.82 -21.33 1.96
CA THR A 314 7.99 -22.66 2.54
C THR A 314 9.42 -23.14 2.43
N MET A 315 9.80 -24.09 3.28
CA MET A 315 11.05 -24.83 3.23
C MET A 315 10.82 -26.29 3.67
N LEU A 316 11.55 -27.19 3.05
CA LEU A 316 11.61 -28.60 3.43
C LEU A 316 12.69 -28.84 4.50
N SER A 317 12.59 -29.95 5.23
CA SER A 317 13.69 -30.44 6.07
C SER A 317 13.71 -31.94 6.19
N GLY A 318 14.93 -32.49 6.13
CA GLY A 318 15.15 -33.91 6.31
C GLY A 318 14.43 -34.77 5.26
N ILE A 319 14.26 -34.26 4.04
CA ILE A 319 13.69 -35.01 2.92
C ILE A 319 14.46 -34.65 1.65
N GLY A 320 14.82 -35.64 0.86
CA GLY A 320 15.47 -35.47 -0.43
C GLY A 320 14.46 -35.34 -1.58
N SER A 321 14.97 -35.24 -2.81
CA SER A 321 14.16 -35.28 -4.03
C SER A 321 13.64 -36.67 -4.37
N SER A 322 14.17 -37.73 -3.76
CA SER A 322 13.68 -39.11 -3.89
C SER A 322 13.03 -39.53 -2.58
N ILE A 323 11.78 -39.98 -2.63
CA ILE A 323 11.00 -40.37 -1.45
C ILE A 323 10.33 -41.73 -1.64
N THR A 324 9.99 -42.40 -0.55
CA THR A 324 9.19 -43.63 -0.61
C THR A 324 7.69 -43.33 -0.71
N ARG A 325 6.90 -44.36 -1.06
CA ARG A 325 5.43 -44.29 -1.10
C ARG A 325 4.79 -43.99 0.26
N LYS A 326 5.52 -44.20 1.34
CA LYS A 326 5.07 -44.05 2.73
C LYS A 326 5.66 -42.83 3.42
N ALA A 327 6.33 -41.94 2.66
CA ALA A 327 7.03 -40.80 3.22
C ALA A 327 6.08 -39.77 3.87
N MET A 328 6.57 -39.17 4.95
CA MET A 328 6.08 -37.95 5.57
C MET A 328 6.99 -36.81 5.13
N ILE A 329 6.44 -35.81 4.46
CA ILE A 329 7.20 -34.67 3.94
C ILE A 329 7.03 -33.51 4.93
N PRO A 330 8.08 -33.14 5.69
CA PRO A 330 7.99 -32.03 6.62
C PRO A 330 8.18 -30.71 5.91
N MET A 331 7.22 -29.81 6.10
CA MET A 331 7.22 -28.46 5.56
C MET A 331 7.07 -27.47 6.70
N ARG A 332 7.91 -26.44 6.70
CA ARG A 332 7.71 -25.27 7.55
C ARG A 332 7.66 -24.04 6.68
N GLY A 333 7.08 -22.97 7.20
CA GLY A 333 7.01 -21.74 6.45
C GLY A 333 6.16 -20.69 7.13
N LYS A 334 6.00 -19.58 6.42
CA LYS A 334 5.18 -18.47 6.83
C LYS A 334 4.28 -18.06 5.66
N ILE A 335 3.02 -17.83 5.97
CA ILE A 335 2.04 -17.23 5.06
C ILE A 335 1.75 -15.84 5.61
N SER A 336 1.82 -14.84 4.73
CA SER A 336 1.62 -13.44 5.09
C SER A 336 0.64 -12.78 4.14
N ASP A 337 -0.23 -11.95 4.69
CA ASP A 337 -1.28 -11.24 3.96
C ASP A 337 -1.58 -9.91 4.69
N ASP A 338 -1.96 -8.87 3.96
CA ASP A 338 -2.26 -7.55 4.51
C ASP A 338 -3.59 -7.53 5.29
N TYR A 339 -4.60 -8.28 4.84
CA TYR A 339 -5.92 -8.36 5.47
C TYR A 339 -6.18 -9.67 6.22
N GLY A 340 -5.38 -10.70 5.97
CA GLY A 340 -5.40 -11.97 6.70
C GLY A 340 -5.62 -13.18 5.81
N VAL A 341 -5.04 -14.29 6.24
CA VAL A 341 -5.11 -15.57 5.51
C VAL A 341 -6.36 -16.35 5.88
N GLU A 342 -7.35 -16.42 5.00
CA GLU A 342 -8.62 -17.09 5.30
C GLU A 342 -8.49 -18.62 5.26
N ALA A 343 -7.69 -19.17 4.35
CA ALA A 343 -7.46 -20.61 4.28
C ALA A 343 -6.06 -20.95 3.77
N ALA A 344 -5.52 -22.07 4.23
CA ALA A 344 -4.30 -22.66 3.69
C ALA A 344 -4.38 -24.18 3.68
N TYR A 345 -3.77 -24.80 2.67
CA TYR A 345 -3.77 -26.25 2.48
C TYR A 345 -2.57 -26.69 1.65
N PHE A 346 -2.23 -27.97 1.72
CA PHE A 346 -1.33 -28.59 0.76
C PHE A 346 -2.05 -28.81 -0.56
N GLU A 347 -1.41 -28.39 -1.63
CA GLU A 347 -1.79 -28.74 -2.99
C GLU A 347 -0.75 -29.65 -3.58
N TYR A 348 -1.20 -30.73 -4.22
CA TYR A 348 -0.32 -31.69 -4.84
C TYR A 348 -0.80 -32.15 -6.20
N LYS A 349 0.17 -32.51 -7.03
CA LYS A 349 -0.02 -33.01 -8.40
C LYS A 349 0.77 -34.29 -8.60
N ILE A 350 0.10 -35.32 -9.10
CA ILE A 350 0.71 -36.62 -9.40
C ILE A 350 0.88 -36.73 -10.91
N ASP A 351 2.06 -37.15 -11.36
CA ASP A 351 2.34 -37.33 -12.78
C ASP A 351 1.36 -38.31 -13.45
N GLY A 352 0.91 -37.96 -14.65
CA GLY A 352 -0.16 -38.65 -15.39
C GLY A 352 -1.59 -38.32 -14.96
N LYS A 353 -1.81 -37.48 -13.93
CA LYS A 353 -3.13 -36.92 -13.57
C LYS A 353 -3.17 -35.42 -13.90
N GLN A 354 -4.24 -34.98 -14.56
CA GLN A 354 -4.41 -33.56 -14.89
C GLN A 354 -4.91 -32.73 -13.71
N GLU A 355 -5.66 -33.33 -12.78
CA GLU A 355 -6.23 -32.63 -11.64
C GLU A 355 -5.24 -32.46 -10.49
N GLU A 356 -5.16 -31.22 -9.98
CA GLU A 356 -4.50 -30.91 -8.71
C GLU A 356 -5.45 -31.24 -7.56
N LYS A 357 -4.91 -31.87 -6.52
CA LYS A 357 -5.68 -32.29 -5.36
C LYS A 357 -5.22 -31.55 -4.13
N ARG A 358 -6.14 -31.42 -3.17
CA ARG A 358 -5.95 -30.73 -1.90
C ARG A 358 -5.82 -31.72 -0.75
N SER A 359 -4.99 -31.38 0.24
CA SER A 359 -4.97 -31.96 1.58
C SER A 359 -4.90 -30.83 2.60
N ASP A 360 -5.72 -30.87 3.64
CA ASP A 360 -5.76 -29.81 4.65
C ASP A 360 -4.53 -29.81 5.56
N LEU A 361 -4.15 -28.63 6.05
CA LEU A 361 -3.18 -28.50 7.14
C LEU A 361 -3.82 -28.97 8.45
N LYS A 362 -3.01 -29.40 9.42
CA LYS A 362 -3.53 -29.75 10.75
C LYS A 362 -4.00 -28.52 11.51
N GLN A 363 -3.28 -27.42 11.36
CA GLN A 363 -3.66 -26.12 11.89
C GLN A 363 -3.99 -25.17 10.73
N PRO A 364 -5.27 -25.07 10.32
CA PRO A 364 -5.65 -24.08 9.33
C PRO A 364 -5.54 -22.66 9.91
N PRO A 365 -5.23 -21.66 9.08
CA PRO A 365 -5.26 -20.27 9.50
C PRO A 365 -6.69 -19.85 9.88
N THR A 366 -6.79 -18.83 10.74
CA THR A 366 -8.09 -18.26 11.17
C THR A 366 -8.23 -16.79 10.72
N GLY A 367 -7.46 -16.39 9.71
CA GLY A 367 -7.30 -15.03 9.17
C GLY A 367 -6.54 -14.04 10.03
N GLU A 368 -5.57 -14.56 10.76
CA GLU A 368 -4.39 -13.80 11.13
C GLU A 368 -3.63 -13.31 9.88
N ARG A 369 -3.02 -12.11 9.97
CA ARG A 369 -2.15 -11.54 8.91
C ARG A 369 -0.89 -12.37 8.67
N GLU A 370 -0.44 -13.08 9.69
CA GLU A 370 0.72 -13.95 9.60
C GLU A 370 0.40 -15.32 10.21
N HIS A 371 0.46 -16.35 9.37
CA HIS A 371 0.25 -17.73 9.78
C HIS A 371 1.55 -18.52 9.63
N LEU A 372 1.95 -19.21 10.71
CA LEU A 372 3.09 -20.12 10.69
C LEU A 372 2.64 -21.52 10.32
N ILE A 373 3.26 -22.09 9.29
CA ILE A 373 3.01 -23.47 8.87
C ILE A 373 3.74 -24.38 9.86
N ALA A 374 3.01 -24.85 10.88
CA ALA A 374 3.49 -25.71 11.93
C ALA A 374 2.35 -26.62 12.43
N ARG A 375 2.70 -27.82 12.90
CA ARG A 375 1.72 -28.78 13.41
C ARG A 375 1.25 -28.44 14.82
N GLU A 376 2.15 -27.94 15.66
CA GLU A 376 1.91 -27.47 17.02
C GLU A 376 2.88 -26.32 17.36
N PRO A 377 2.60 -25.48 18.39
CA PRO A 377 3.53 -24.41 18.81
C PRO A 377 4.96 -24.91 19.10
N ASN A 378 5.08 -26.17 19.57
CA ASN A 378 6.37 -26.81 19.87
C ASN A 378 6.86 -27.75 18.75
N GLN A 379 6.07 -27.93 17.68
CA GLN A 379 6.43 -28.77 16.53
C GLN A 379 6.40 -27.92 15.26
N ALA A 380 7.56 -27.32 14.95
CA ALA A 380 7.75 -26.33 13.89
C ALA A 380 7.55 -26.83 12.44
N TRP A 381 7.02 -28.04 12.24
CA TRP A 381 6.84 -28.68 10.94
C TRP A 381 5.43 -29.20 10.80
N GLU A 382 4.77 -28.82 9.72
CA GLU A 382 3.57 -29.50 9.24
C GLU A 382 3.97 -30.69 8.35
N LEU A 383 3.18 -31.77 8.36
CA LEU A 383 3.56 -33.00 7.68
C LEU A 383 2.55 -33.37 6.59
N PHE A 384 3.03 -33.57 5.37
CA PHE A 384 2.26 -34.14 4.28
C PHE A 384 2.50 -35.65 4.18
N ASP A 385 1.45 -36.47 4.33
CA ASP A 385 1.54 -37.94 4.27
C ASP A 385 1.32 -38.44 2.83
N ALA A 386 2.34 -39.07 2.24
CA ALA A 386 2.25 -39.65 0.91
C ALA A 386 1.53 -41.01 0.89
N LEU A 387 1.41 -41.70 2.04
CA LEU A 387 0.86 -43.05 2.13
C LEU A 387 -0.58 -43.19 1.57
N PRO A 388 -1.51 -42.25 1.84
CA PRO A 388 -2.89 -42.36 1.34
C PRO A 388 -3.03 -42.19 -0.18
N LEU A 389 -1.98 -41.74 -0.87
CA LEU A 389 -2.03 -41.40 -2.29
C LEU A 389 -1.86 -42.61 -3.22
N ASP A 390 -1.46 -43.77 -2.68
CA ASP A 390 -1.21 -45.02 -3.41
C ASP A 390 -0.34 -44.81 -4.67
N LEU A 391 0.79 -44.13 -4.49
CA LEU A 391 1.69 -43.77 -5.58
C LEU A 391 2.42 -45.01 -6.12
N LYS A 392 2.70 -45.01 -7.43
CA LYS A 392 3.52 -46.04 -8.07
C LYS A 392 4.99 -45.63 -8.08
N ILE A 393 5.87 -46.63 -8.03
CA ILE A 393 7.31 -46.43 -8.17
C ILE A 393 7.60 -45.81 -9.55
N GLY A 394 8.50 -44.82 -9.58
CA GLY A 394 8.87 -44.02 -10.75
C GLY A 394 7.96 -42.82 -11.04
N GLN A 395 6.86 -42.64 -10.29
CA GLN A 395 6.02 -41.45 -10.45
C GLN A 395 6.67 -40.21 -9.85
N LYS A 396 6.29 -39.04 -10.36
CA LYS A 396 6.63 -37.76 -9.76
C LYS A 396 5.44 -37.20 -8.97
N LEU A 397 5.72 -36.71 -7.77
CA LEU A 397 4.79 -36.02 -6.90
C LEU A 397 5.25 -34.58 -6.73
N GLY A 398 4.46 -33.62 -7.20
CA GLY A 398 4.63 -32.21 -6.88
C GLY A 398 3.79 -31.84 -5.66
N VAL A 399 4.38 -31.20 -4.65
CA VAL A 399 3.67 -30.71 -3.45
C VAL A 399 4.04 -29.25 -3.21
N GLY A 400 3.04 -28.41 -2.94
CA GLY A 400 3.21 -27.02 -2.52
C GLY A 400 2.17 -26.66 -1.47
N VAL A 401 2.35 -25.52 -0.82
CA VAL A 401 1.33 -24.94 0.07
C VAL A 401 0.62 -23.83 -0.68
N THR A 402 -0.70 -23.85 -0.63
CA THR A 402 -1.57 -22.83 -1.22
C THR A 402 -2.27 -22.07 -0.09
N ALA A 403 -2.30 -20.75 -0.23
CA ALA A 403 -3.04 -19.85 0.63
C ALA A 403 -4.14 -19.11 -0.17
N LEU A 404 -5.20 -18.77 0.55
CA LEU A 404 -6.31 -17.95 0.09
C LEU A 404 -6.51 -16.82 1.10
N ASP A 405 -6.69 -15.59 0.59
CA ASP A 405 -7.21 -14.49 1.39
C ASP A 405 -8.74 -14.56 1.51
N GLY A 406 -9.29 -13.54 2.16
CA GLY A 406 -10.73 -13.35 2.30
C GLY A 406 -11.36 -12.44 1.24
N ASP A 407 -10.66 -12.05 0.16
CA ASP A 407 -11.15 -11.01 -0.75
C ASP A 407 -12.49 -11.43 -1.40
N THR A 408 -13.54 -10.68 -1.05
CA THR A 408 -14.89 -10.91 -1.60
C THR A 408 -15.25 -9.96 -2.74
N LEU A 409 -14.41 -8.94 -3.01
CA LEU A 409 -14.63 -7.94 -4.05
C LEU A 409 -14.11 -8.44 -5.40
N SER A 410 -12.88 -8.96 -5.43
CA SER A 410 -12.26 -9.56 -6.62
C SER A 410 -12.60 -11.03 -6.80
N GLY A 411 -13.05 -11.65 -5.72
CA GLY A 411 -12.85 -13.08 -5.49
C GLY A 411 -11.51 -13.33 -4.79
N PRO A 412 -11.42 -14.41 -3.99
CA PRO A 412 -10.29 -14.61 -3.10
C PRO A 412 -9.00 -14.83 -3.92
N HIS A 413 -7.95 -14.07 -3.62
CA HIS A 413 -6.67 -14.30 -4.26
C HIS A 413 -6.09 -15.62 -3.76
N ARG A 414 -5.57 -16.38 -4.72
CA ARG A 414 -5.03 -17.72 -4.48
C ARG A 414 -3.57 -17.75 -4.89
N THR A 415 -2.69 -17.93 -3.90
CA THR A 415 -1.25 -18.04 -4.14
C THR A 415 -0.75 -19.41 -3.73
N THR A 416 0.03 -20.05 -4.60
CA THR A 416 0.77 -21.27 -4.26
C THR A 416 2.24 -20.94 -4.13
N GLY A 417 2.86 -21.39 -3.03
CA GLY A 417 4.29 -21.22 -2.78
C GLY A 417 5.15 -22.10 -3.71
N GLU A 418 6.41 -22.29 -3.31
CA GLU A 418 7.33 -23.17 -4.02
C GLU A 418 6.74 -24.59 -4.16
N ARG A 419 6.76 -25.13 -5.39
CA ARG A 419 6.34 -26.51 -5.66
C ARG A 419 7.55 -27.43 -5.66
N TYR A 420 7.63 -28.28 -4.65
CA TYR A 420 8.66 -29.30 -4.51
C TYR A 420 8.29 -30.54 -5.31
N GLN A 421 9.21 -31.04 -6.13
CA GLN A 421 9.02 -32.23 -6.93
C GLN A 421 9.81 -33.39 -6.34
N PHE A 422 9.12 -34.51 -6.12
CA PHE A 422 9.69 -35.73 -5.58
C PHE A 422 9.52 -36.89 -6.55
N GLU A 423 10.54 -37.72 -6.67
CA GLU A 423 10.50 -38.99 -7.38
C GLU A 423 10.20 -40.13 -6.40
N ILE A 424 9.18 -40.93 -6.71
CA ILE A 424 8.77 -42.05 -5.87
C ILE A 424 9.66 -43.26 -6.15
N VAL A 425 10.46 -43.65 -5.17
CA VAL A 425 11.41 -44.77 -5.28
C VAL A 425 11.03 -45.92 -4.33
N THR A 426 11.69 -47.07 -4.50
CA THR A 426 11.57 -48.17 -3.53
C THR A 426 12.40 -47.89 -2.29
N ASP A 427 12.08 -48.56 -1.18
CA ASP A 427 12.85 -48.50 0.06
C ASP A 427 14.33 -48.86 -0.19
N GLU A 428 14.60 -49.89 -1.02
CA GLU A 428 15.97 -50.31 -1.32
C GLU A 428 16.74 -49.31 -2.19
N ALA A 429 16.05 -48.59 -3.08
CA ALA A 429 16.64 -47.56 -3.91
C ALA A 429 17.00 -46.34 -3.08
N LEU A 430 16.12 -45.88 -2.18
CA LEU A 430 16.43 -44.78 -1.28
C LEU A 430 17.57 -45.12 -0.32
N LEU A 431 17.58 -46.34 0.24
CA LEU A 431 18.68 -46.80 1.09
C LEU A 431 20.02 -46.79 0.36
N SER A 432 20.06 -47.12 -0.94
CA SER A 432 21.27 -47.04 -1.76
C SER A 432 21.78 -45.60 -1.86
N ILE A 433 20.88 -44.65 -2.15
CA ILE A 433 21.21 -43.23 -2.22
C ILE A 433 21.76 -42.73 -0.88
N LEU A 434 21.11 -43.09 0.24
CA LEU A 434 21.55 -42.70 1.58
C LEU A 434 22.89 -43.34 1.95
N HIS A 435 23.13 -44.60 1.57
CA HIS A 435 24.40 -45.28 1.79
C HIS A 435 25.54 -44.65 0.99
N GLY A 436 25.30 -44.26 -0.26
CA GLY A 436 26.27 -43.51 -1.06
C GLY A 436 26.63 -42.16 -0.42
N ARG A 437 25.66 -41.47 0.18
CA ARG A 437 25.93 -40.25 0.96
C ARG A 437 26.73 -40.54 2.23
N GLU A 438 26.38 -41.59 2.98
CA GLU A 438 27.14 -42.04 4.16
C GLU A 438 28.61 -42.38 3.82
N LEU A 439 28.85 -43.04 2.68
CA LEU A 439 30.20 -43.34 2.19
C LEU A 439 31.01 -42.05 1.92
N ASN A 440 30.40 -41.06 1.29
CA ASN A 440 31.06 -39.77 1.03
C ASN A 440 31.41 -39.04 2.34
N LEU A 441 30.50 -39.05 3.33
CA LEU A 441 30.75 -38.49 4.66
C LEU A 441 31.90 -39.21 5.37
N ARG A 442 31.95 -40.55 5.25
CA ARG A 442 33.03 -41.38 5.79
C ARG A 442 34.38 -41.01 5.18
N GLN A 443 34.48 -40.94 3.85
CA GLN A 443 35.72 -40.56 3.15
C GLN A 443 36.19 -39.17 3.59
N ARG A 444 35.26 -38.22 3.75
CA ARG A 444 35.59 -36.90 4.27
C ARG A 444 36.08 -36.95 5.71
N PHE A 445 35.44 -37.75 6.56
CA PHE A 445 35.88 -37.93 7.94
C PHE A 445 37.28 -38.57 8.03
N GLU A 446 37.60 -39.55 7.17
CA GLU A 446 38.95 -40.13 7.08
C GLU A 446 40.00 -39.09 6.65
N GLN A 447 39.65 -38.19 5.72
CA GLN A 447 40.52 -37.09 5.33
C GLN A 447 40.77 -36.14 6.52
N ILE A 448 39.73 -35.75 7.25
CA ILE A 448 39.85 -34.89 8.45
C ILE A 448 40.77 -35.55 9.48
N MET A 449 40.60 -36.86 9.73
CA MET A 449 41.47 -37.63 10.62
C MET A 449 42.92 -37.64 10.14
N ALA A 450 43.17 -37.78 8.83
CA ALA A 450 44.52 -37.75 8.28
C ALA A 450 45.17 -36.35 8.42
N GLU A 451 44.41 -35.28 8.21
CA GLU A 451 44.85 -33.90 8.43
C GLU A 451 45.18 -33.66 9.91
N LEU A 452 44.38 -34.19 10.83
CA LEU A 452 44.64 -34.10 12.27
C LEU A 452 45.88 -34.91 12.71
N LYS A 453 46.12 -36.09 12.11
CA LYS A 453 47.35 -36.86 12.32
C LYS A 453 48.60 -36.10 11.86
N ARG A 454 48.51 -35.35 10.75
CA ARG A 454 49.60 -34.47 10.29
C ARG A 454 49.83 -33.30 11.26
N LEU A 455 48.76 -32.63 11.68
CA LEU A 455 48.82 -31.56 12.69
C LEU A 455 49.52 -32.04 13.97
N ARG A 456 49.14 -33.22 14.47
CA ARG A 456 49.81 -33.86 15.61
C ARG A 456 51.31 -34.03 15.36
N GLY A 457 51.71 -34.53 14.19
CA GLY A 457 53.12 -34.72 13.81
C GLY A 457 53.88 -33.40 13.73
N ASP A 458 53.27 -32.36 13.17
CA ASP A 458 53.87 -31.03 13.06
C ASP A 458 54.16 -30.44 14.45
N LEU A 459 53.28 -30.65 15.43
CA LEU A 459 53.50 -30.21 16.81
C LEU A 459 54.67 -30.93 17.49
N GLN A 460 55.04 -32.15 17.07
CA GLN A 460 56.22 -32.84 17.60
C GLN A 460 57.53 -32.22 17.12
N THR A 461 57.50 -31.44 16.03
CA THR A 461 58.68 -30.73 15.51
C THR A 461 58.95 -29.40 16.23
N VAL A 462 57.99 -28.91 17.01
CA VAL A 462 58.15 -27.68 17.81
C VAL A 462 59.05 -27.99 19.01
N SER A 463 60.19 -27.30 19.11
CA SER A 463 61.10 -27.47 20.25
C SER A 463 60.50 -26.82 21.49
N ALA A 464 60.60 -27.51 22.62
CA ALA A 464 60.17 -26.97 23.91
C ALA A 464 61.11 -25.89 24.46
N LYS A 465 62.36 -25.82 23.95
CA LYS A 465 63.34 -24.80 24.33
C LYS A 465 63.19 -23.56 23.44
N PRO A 466 63.39 -22.34 23.96
CA PRO A 466 63.48 -21.13 23.15
C PRO A 466 64.52 -21.31 22.04
N GLY A 467 64.19 -20.90 20.81
CA GLY A 467 65.13 -20.96 19.69
C GLY A 467 66.34 -20.05 19.97
N GLU A 468 67.55 -20.58 19.80
CA GLU A 468 68.78 -19.76 19.93
C GLU A 468 68.92 -18.78 18.74
N ASP A 469 68.26 -19.07 17.60
CA ASP A 469 68.21 -18.25 16.38
C ASP A 469 66.81 -17.63 16.18
N PRO A 470 66.69 -16.31 15.92
CA PRO A 470 65.44 -15.66 15.51
C PRO A 470 64.68 -16.35 14.37
N GLN A 471 65.37 -17.05 13.45
CA GLN A 471 64.72 -17.80 12.37
C GLN A 471 63.94 -19.02 12.88
N ASP A 472 64.43 -19.69 13.93
CA ASP A 472 63.77 -20.85 14.53
C ASP A 472 62.50 -20.44 15.29
N GLU A 473 62.52 -19.30 15.98
CA GLU A 473 61.33 -18.77 16.65
C GLU A 473 60.22 -18.41 15.65
N ILE A 474 60.57 -17.76 14.53
CA ILE A 474 59.61 -17.43 13.47
C ILE A 474 59.03 -18.72 12.87
N HIS A 475 59.87 -19.74 12.67
CA HIS A 475 59.44 -21.03 12.14
C HIS A 475 58.44 -21.72 13.07
N GLN A 476 58.73 -21.81 14.37
CA GLN A 476 57.84 -22.42 15.37
C GLN A 476 56.51 -21.68 15.51
N LYS A 477 56.53 -20.34 15.56
CA LYS A 477 55.32 -19.50 15.55
C LYS A 477 54.47 -19.75 14.30
N GLY A 478 55.13 -19.90 13.14
CA GLY A 478 54.49 -20.24 11.88
C GLY A 478 53.83 -21.62 11.85
N ILE A 479 54.44 -22.63 12.50
CA ILE A 479 53.86 -23.98 12.63
C ILE A 479 52.61 -23.94 13.51
N VAL A 480 52.69 -23.35 14.71
CA VAL A 480 51.55 -23.30 15.64
C VAL A 480 50.38 -22.51 15.06
N SER A 481 50.65 -21.37 14.44
CA SER A 481 49.61 -20.54 13.80
C SER A 481 48.90 -21.29 12.66
N ARG A 482 49.66 -22.04 11.84
CA ARG A 482 49.09 -22.85 10.76
C ARG A 482 48.28 -24.04 11.29
N ASN A 483 48.76 -24.68 12.34
CA ASN A 483 48.07 -25.79 12.99
C ASN A 483 46.77 -25.35 13.64
N LEU A 484 46.74 -24.19 14.29
CA LEU A 484 45.51 -23.62 14.84
C LEU A 484 44.47 -23.36 13.74
N LEU A 485 44.87 -22.76 12.62
CA LEU A 485 43.98 -22.55 11.47
C LEU A 485 43.50 -23.89 10.88
N GLY A 486 44.40 -24.87 10.76
CA GLY A 486 44.09 -26.22 10.30
C GLY A 486 43.10 -26.95 11.21
N LEU A 487 43.23 -26.80 12.54
CA LEU A 487 42.29 -27.35 13.51
C LEU A 487 40.90 -26.76 13.33
N ARG A 488 40.78 -25.44 13.23
CA ARG A 488 39.48 -24.75 13.05
C ARG A 488 38.81 -25.15 11.75
N LYS A 489 39.59 -25.30 10.67
CA LYS A 489 39.11 -25.87 9.40
C LYS A 489 38.56 -27.28 9.62
N ASN A 490 39.35 -28.16 10.25
CA ASN A 490 38.94 -29.53 10.55
C ASN A 490 37.69 -29.60 11.42
N HIS A 491 37.54 -28.68 12.38
CA HIS A 491 36.36 -28.58 13.23
C HIS A 491 35.11 -28.24 12.40
N ASN A 492 35.16 -27.21 11.55
CA ASN A 492 34.05 -26.86 10.67
C ASN A 492 33.66 -27.99 9.70
N GLU A 493 34.66 -28.70 9.16
CA GLU A 493 34.42 -29.86 8.32
C GLU A 493 33.81 -31.04 9.11
N SER A 494 34.23 -31.26 10.35
CA SER A 494 33.67 -32.28 11.24
C SER A 494 32.22 -31.97 11.64
N MET A 495 31.88 -30.71 11.92
CA MET A 495 30.49 -30.27 12.12
C MET A 495 29.63 -30.50 10.87
N SER A 496 30.19 -30.28 9.68
CA SER A 496 29.50 -30.58 8.42
C SER A 496 29.23 -32.08 8.25
N VAL A 497 30.15 -32.94 8.71
CA VAL A 497 29.95 -34.40 8.72
C VAL A 497 28.84 -34.80 9.69
N GLU A 498 28.84 -34.26 10.91
CA GLU A 498 27.78 -34.47 11.90
C GLU A 498 26.39 -34.08 11.33
N GLN A 499 26.29 -32.89 10.75
CA GLN A 499 25.05 -32.42 10.12
C GLN A 499 24.58 -33.37 9.00
N GLY A 500 25.50 -33.87 8.17
CA GLY A 500 25.18 -34.83 7.12
C GLY A 500 24.57 -36.13 7.66
N PHE A 501 25.08 -36.66 8.77
CA PHE A 501 24.50 -37.85 9.42
C PHE A 501 23.13 -37.56 10.04
N GLU A 502 22.95 -36.37 10.63
CA GLU A 502 21.65 -35.92 11.12
C GLU A 502 20.60 -35.79 10.01
N GLU A 503 21.00 -35.31 8.83
CA GLU A 503 20.14 -35.24 7.65
C GLU A 503 19.75 -36.64 7.15
N ILE A 504 20.71 -37.58 7.06
CA ILE A 504 20.43 -38.97 6.68
C ILE A 504 19.45 -39.62 7.67
N ARG A 505 19.64 -39.42 8.98
CA ARG A 505 18.73 -39.93 10.02
C ARG A 505 17.32 -39.36 9.85
N ARG A 506 17.19 -38.04 9.69
CA ARG A 506 15.90 -37.39 9.47
C ARG A 506 15.23 -37.91 8.19
N GLU A 507 15.98 -38.04 7.10
CA GLU A 507 15.45 -38.57 5.83
C GLU A 507 15.02 -40.03 5.92
N THR A 508 15.73 -40.86 6.70
CA THR A 508 15.33 -42.24 6.97
C THR A 508 13.98 -42.29 7.72
N LEU A 509 13.84 -41.50 8.79
CA LEU A 509 12.61 -41.41 9.59
C LEU A 509 11.43 -40.88 8.77
N ASN A 510 11.65 -39.78 8.05
CA ASN A 510 10.62 -39.15 7.22
C ASN A 510 10.17 -40.08 6.10
N ASN A 511 11.04 -40.93 5.56
CA ASN A 511 10.67 -41.94 4.55
C ASN A 511 10.12 -43.25 5.13
N ARG A 512 9.97 -43.37 6.45
CA ARG A 512 9.49 -44.58 7.15
C ARG A 512 10.27 -45.86 6.78
N ILE A 513 11.57 -45.75 6.47
CA ILE A 513 12.46 -46.88 6.07
C ILE A 513 13.41 -47.31 7.19
N GLU A 514 13.17 -46.85 8.41
CA GLU A 514 13.96 -47.14 9.58
C GLU A 514 13.88 -48.59 10.04
N THR A 515 14.98 -49.06 10.63
CA THR A 515 14.98 -50.18 11.57
C THR A 515 15.44 -49.64 12.93
N THR A 516 14.95 -50.22 14.03
CA THR A 516 15.35 -49.80 15.39
C THR A 516 16.88 -49.82 15.55
N GLN A 517 17.53 -50.85 14.99
CA GLN A 517 18.99 -50.98 15.00
C GLN A 517 19.70 -49.88 14.20
N SER A 518 19.17 -49.48 13.04
CA SER A 518 19.79 -48.42 12.22
C SER A 518 19.68 -47.05 12.88
N LEU A 519 18.56 -46.74 13.51
CA LEU A 519 18.37 -45.48 14.24
C LEU A 519 19.26 -45.38 15.46
N GLU A 520 19.31 -46.44 16.29
CA GLU A 520 20.18 -46.47 17.45
C GLU A 520 21.66 -46.33 17.06
N ARG A 521 22.08 -46.91 15.92
CA ARG A 521 23.44 -46.71 15.38
C ARG A 521 23.68 -45.26 15.01
N LEU A 522 22.84 -44.69 14.14
CA LEU A 522 23.00 -43.32 13.67
C LEU A 522 23.02 -42.34 14.83
N GLU A 523 22.06 -42.45 15.76
CA GLU A 523 21.95 -41.54 16.89
C GLU A 523 23.04 -41.76 17.94
N ASN A 524 23.13 -42.97 18.51
CA ASN A 524 23.96 -43.20 19.70
C ASN A 524 25.42 -43.51 19.39
N LYS A 525 25.72 -44.05 18.21
CA LYS A 525 27.08 -44.49 17.85
C LYS A 525 27.79 -43.58 16.87
N LEU A 526 27.09 -42.71 16.15
CA LEU A 526 27.67 -41.78 15.18
C LEU A 526 27.42 -40.32 15.57
N ILE A 527 26.16 -39.88 15.58
CA ILE A 527 25.79 -38.49 15.82
C ILE A 527 26.21 -38.01 17.22
N ARG A 528 25.80 -38.70 18.30
CA ARG A 528 26.16 -38.27 19.67
C ARG A 528 27.67 -38.22 19.90
N PRO A 529 28.47 -39.23 19.46
CA PRO A 529 29.92 -39.15 19.54
C PRO A 529 30.54 -38.02 18.71
N LEU A 530 30.05 -37.76 17.49
CA LEU A 530 30.49 -36.63 16.65
C LEU A 530 30.14 -35.29 17.30
N HIS A 531 28.94 -35.17 17.85
CA HIS A 531 28.51 -33.98 18.57
C HIS A 531 29.44 -33.68 19.76
N SER A 532 29.72 -34.70 20.57
CA SER A 532 30.67 -34.57 21.68
C SER A 532 32.10 -34.28 21.22
N LEU A 533 32.51 -34.78 20.05
CA LEU A 533 33.80 -34.46 19.45
C LEU A 533 33.91 -32.97 19.09
N ASN A 534 32.87 -32.42 18.46
CA ASN A 534 32.82 -31.02 18.02
C ASN A 534 32.65 -30.05 19.20
N GLU A 535 31.70 -30.31 20.10
CA GLU A 535 31.40 -29.40 21.22
C GLU A 535 32.46 -29.41 22.33
N THR A 536 33.19 -30.52 22.51
CA THR A 536 34.16 -30.68 23.61
C THR A 536 35.59 -30.79 23.10
N ASP A 537 35.93 -31.86 22.39
CA ASP A 537 37.34 -32.19 22.10
C ASP A 537 38.01 -31.14 21.20
N TYR A 538 37.35 -30.69 20.13
CA TYR A 538 37.89 -29.64 19.25
C TYR A 538 38.07 -28.30 19.97
N ASN A 539 37.11 -27.92 20.81
CA ASN A 539 37.16 -26.66 21.57
C ASN A 539 38.29 -26.66 22.60
N GLU A 540 38.51 -27.78 23.30
CA GLU A 540 39.61 -27.92 24.26
C GLU A 540 40.99 -27.84 23.58
N VAL A 541 41.14 -28.46 22.40
CA VAL A 541 42.40 -28.40 21.64
C VAL A 541 42.62 -27.00 21.03
N ASP A 542 41.57 -26.32 20.57
CA ASP A 542 41.66 -24.94 20.06
C ASP A 542 42.13 -23.98 21.16
N GLN A 543 41.54 -24.10 22.35
CA GLN A 543 41.94 -23.32 23.51
C GLN A 543 43.42 -23.56 23.85
N ASP A 544 43.85 -24.82 23.95
CA ASP A 544 45.24 -25.12 24.30
C ASP A 544 46.24 -24.65 23.25
N LEU A 545 45.90 -24.76 21.96
CA LEU A 545 46.75 -24.24 20.87
C LEU A 545 46.79 -22.71 20.86
N GLY A 546 45.68 -22.04 21.19
CA GLY A 546 45.65 -20.59 21.39
C GLY A 546 46.54 -20.17 22.57
N GLU A 547 46.48 -20.88 23.69
CA GLU A 547 47.37 -20.65 24.83
C GLU A 547 48.84 -20.87 24.45
N LEU A 548 49.15 -21.91 23.68
CA LEU A 548 50.50 -22.17 23.17
C LEU A 548 51.00 -21.03 22.27
N GLN A 549 50.13 -20.51 21.39
CA GLN A 549 50.46 -19.37 20.53
C GLN A 549 50.82 -18.14 21.34
N VAL A 550 50.02 -17.80 22.35
CA VAL A 550 50.31 -16.66 23.25
C VAL A 550 51.62 -16.87 23.99
N LYS A 551 51.89 -18.06 24.53
CA LYS A 551 53.16 -18.35 25.22
C LYS A 551 54.37 -18.21 24.30
N LEU A 552 54.26 -18.59 23.03
CA LEU A 552 55.31 -18.40 22.04
C LEU A 552 55.52 -16.91 21.71
N GLU A 553 54.46 -16.10 21.70
CA GLU A 553 54.57 -14.65 21.48
C GLU A 553 55.21 -13.94 22.68
N THR A 554 54.91 -14.36 23.91
CA THR A 554 55.42 -13.77 25.15
C THR A 554 56.75 -14.38 25.63
N GLY A 555 57.31 -15.35 24.92
CA GLY A 555 58.57 -16.02 25.30
C GLY A 555 58.49 -16.81 26.61
N THR A 556 57.30 -17.35 26.92
CA THR A 556 57.05 -18.13 28.14
C THR A 556 57.30 -19.62 27.91
N ALA A 557 57.66 -20.35 28.96
CA ALA A 557 57.91 -21.81 28.93
C ALA A 557 56.71 -22.61 28.35
N ILE A 558 57.01 -23.52 27.41
CA ILE A 558 56.01 -24.33 26.68
C ILE A 558 56.18 -25.85 26.87
N GLU A 559 57.15 -26.29 27.68
CA GLU A 559 57.53 -27.69 27.92
C GLU A 559 56.35 -28.55 28.35
N GLU A 560 55.46 -28.02 29.18
CA GLU A 560 54.26 -28.74 29.66
C GLU A 560 53.07 -28.64 28.70
N SER A 561 53.09 -27.66 27.78
CA SER A 561 51.95 -27.38 26.88
C SER A 561 51.91 -28.37 25.71
N LEU A 562 53.07 -28.70 25.12
CA LEU A 562 53.16 -29.61 23.98
C LEU A 562 52.70 -31.05 24.31
N PRO A 563 53.13 -31.70 25.41
CA PRO A 563 52.63 -33.03 25.80
C PRO A 563 51.13 -33.04 26.11
N ARG A 564 50.62 -31.95 26.72
CA ARG A 564 49.19 -31.80 27.02
C ARG A 564 48.34 -31.76 25.74
N ILE A 565 48.71 -30.90 24.79
CA ILE A 565 48.03 -30.74 23.50
C ILE A 565 48.09 -32.02 22.69
N THR A 566 49.28 -32.61 22.55
CA THR A 566 49.44 -33.86 21.79
C THR A 566 48.67 -35.02 22.44
N GLY A 567 48.66 -35.12 23.77
CA GLY A 567 47.84 -36.09 24.50
C GLY A 567 46.33 -35.91 24.28
N ARG A 568 45.82 -34.68 24.22
CA ARG A 568 44.41 -34.41 23.87
C ARG A 568 44.09 -34.74 22.43
N ILE A 569 44.97 -34.40 21.48
CA ILE A 569 44.80 -34.79 20.07
C ILE A 569 44.79 -36.31 19.93
N ASP A 570 45.56 -37.04 20.74
CA ASP A 570 45.55 -38.51 20.73
C ASP A 570 44.25 -39.11 21.23
N GLN A 571 43.67 -38.53 22.28
CA GLN A 571 42.34 -38.91 22.77
C GLN A 571 41.28 -38.62 21.71
N MET A 572 41.36 -37.45 21.06
CA MET A 572 40.48 -37.05 19.97
C MET A 572 40.58 -38.03 18.79
N LEU A 573 41.80 -38.38 18.35
CA LEU A 573 42.04 -39.36 17.30
C LEU A 573 41.51 -40.75 17.65
N ALA A 574 41.67 -41.21 18.90
CA ALA A 574 41.13 -42.49 19.36
C ALA A 574 39.60 -42.53 19.31
N LYS A 575 38.94 -41.42 19.69
CA LYS A 575 37.49 -41.26 19.59
C LYS A 575 37.03 -41.26 18.13
N MET A 576 37.73 -40.54 17.26
CA MET A 576 37.47 -40.55 15.82
C MET A 576 37.65 -41.95 15.21
N GLU A 577 38.65 -42.72 15.62
CA GLU A 577 38.84 -44.11 15.17
C GLU A 577 37.68 -45.03 15.60
N SER A 578 37.14 -44.84 16.81
CA SER A 578 35.94 -45.55 17.28
C SER A 578 34.71 -45.22 16.43
N ILE A 579 34.50 -43.93 16.14
CA ILE A 579 33.41 -43.44 15.27
C ILE A 579 33.55 -44.05 13.86
N LEU A 580 34.74 -43.98 13.29
CA LEU A 580 35.03 -44.52 11.96
C LEU A 580 34.80 -46.04 11.87
N LYS A 581 35.09 -46.77 12.96
CA LYS A 581 34.82 -48.22 13.03
C LYS A 581 33.32 -48.54 12.93
N GLU A 582 32.47 -47.72 13.55
CA GLU A 582 31.01 -47.89 13.43
C GLU A 582 30.51 -47.52 12.03
N MET A 583 31.18 -46.60 11.31
CA MET A 583 30.90 -46.33 9.89
C MET A 583 31.28 -47.52 8.98
N ARG A 584 32.43 -48.18 9.24
CA ARG A 584 32.94 -49.30 8.41
C ARG A 584 32.15 -50.59 8.51
N ARG A 585 31.44 -50.84 9.61
CA ARG A 585 30.64 -52.08 9.80
C ARG A 585 29.58 -52.32 8.71
N LEU A 586 29.18 -51.29 7.97
CA LEU A 586 28.19 -51.38 6.90
C LEU A 586 28.79 -51.37 5.50
N GLU A 587 30.08 -51.12 5.31
CA GLU A 587 30.70 -51.25 3.98
C GLU A 587 30.55 -52.70 3.48
N THR A 588 30.78 -53.67 4.35
CA THR A 588 30.63 -55.09 4.03
C THR A 588 29.18 -55.50 3.75
N TYR A 589 28.19 -54.90 4.42
CA TYR A 589 26.78 -55.22 4.21
C TYR A 589 26.17 -54.45 3.02
N GLY A 590 26.53 -53.18 2.86
CA GLY A 590 26.14 -52.33 1.73
C GLY A 590 26.75 -52.82 0.42
N GLU A 591 28.02 -53.21 0.42
CA GLU A 591 28.66 -53.88 -0.72
C GLU A 591 27.98 -55.21 -1.03
N LEU A 592 27.61 -56.02 -0.02
CA LEU A 592 26.86 -57.26 -0.22
C LEU A 592 25.47 -56.99 -0.84
N VAL A 593 24.78 -55.93 -0.41
CA VAL A 593 23.47 -55.55 -0.94
C VAL A 593 23.57 -54.98 -2.36
N GLU A 594 24.55 -54.12 -2.65
CA GLU A 594 24.80 -53.62 -4.00
C GLU A 594 25.26 -54.73 -4.95
N MET A 595 26.09 -55.67 -4.48
CA MET A 595 26.48 -56.85 -5.25
C MET A 595 25.28 -57.79 -5.48
N LEU A 596 24.39 -57.97 -4.50
CA LEU A 596 23.14 -58.71 -4.70
C LEU A 596 22.20 -58.01 -5.69
N LYS A 597 22.17 -56.67 -5.70
CA LYS A 597 21.39 -55.87 -6.65
C LYS A 597 21.94 -55.95 -8.07
N SER A 598 23.26 -55.85 -8.26
CA SER A 598 23.87 -56.00 -9.60
C SER A 598 23.55 -57.39 -10.15
N ILE A 599 23.66 -58.43 -9.31
CA ILE A 599 23.26 -59.80 -9.68
C ILE A 599 21.77 -59.88 -10.03
N LYS A 600 20.88 -59.22 -9.28
CA LYS A 600 19.44 -59.23 -9.56
C LYS A 600 19.09 -58.50 -10.86
N LEU A 601 19.68 -57.32 -11.10
CA LEU A 601 19.51 -56.56 -12.34
C LEU A 601 20.03 -57.34 -13.55
N GLU A 602 21.23 -57.94 -13.43
CA GLU A 602 21.79 -58.82 -14.46
C GLU A 602 20.87 -60.02 -14.73
N GLN A 603 20.29 -60.65 -13.69
CA GLN A 603 19.32 -61.74 -13.86
C GLN A 603 18.03 -61.30 -14.58
N GLU A 604 17.47 -60.14 -14.24
CA GLU A 604 16.27 -59.62 -14.89
C GLU A 604 16.53 -59.27 -16.36
N GLU A 605 17.70 -58.72 -16.66
CA GLU A 605 18.14 -58.44 -18.03
C GLU A 605 18.37 -59.74 -18.82
N LEU A 606 19.05 -60.73 -18.23
CA LEU A 606 19.24 -62.05 -18.82
C LEU A 606 17.89 -62.73 -19.12
N LYS A 607 16.92 -62.60 -18.20
CA LYS A 607 15.57 -63.15 -18.37
C LYS A 607 14.84 -62.47 -19.52
N ARG A 608 14.91 -61.14 -19.65
CA ARG A 608 14.34 -60.40 -20.81
C ARG A 608 15.00 -60.82 -22.12
N LEU A 609 16.33 -60.98 -22.15
CA LEU A 609 17.05 -61.44 -23.34
C LEU A 609 16.64 -62.87 -23.73
N THR A 610 16.51 -63.76 -22.75
CA THR A 610 16.08 -65.16 -22.98
C THR A 610 14.64 -65.23 -23.48
N GLU A 611 13.73 -64.40 -22.95
CA GLU A 611 12.36 -64.30 -23.44
C GLU A 611 12.28 -63.75 -24.87
N ARG A 612 13.13 -62.77 -25.21
CA ARG A 612 13.24 -62.25 -26.58
C ARG A 612 13.74 -63.31 -27.56
N GLU A 613 14.78 -64.06 -27.19
CA GLU A 613 15.31 -65.14 -28.04
C GLU A 613 14.33 -66.31 -28.17
N ARG A 614 13.65 -66.72 -27.09
CA ARG A 614 12.58 -67.73 -27.19
C ARG A 614 11.45 -67.29 -28.13
N LYS A 615 11.06 -66.01 -28.09
CA LYS A 615 10.08 -65.46 -29.04
C LYS A 615 10.60 -65.47 -30.47
N ARG A 616 11.88 -65.14 -30.68
CA ARG A 616 12.52 -65.18 -32.00
C ARG A 616 12.58 -66.60 -32.57
N GLN A 617 13.04 -67.57 -31.78
CA GLN A 617 13.09 -68.98 -32.18
C GLN A 617 11.70 -69.57 -32.45
N ALA A 618 10.68 -69.20 -31.66
CA ALA A 618 9.31 -69.62 -31.92
C ALA A 618 8.76 -69.05 -33.24
N ILE A 619 9.18 -67.84 -33.64
CA ILE A 619 8.80 -67.22 -34.92
C ILE A 619 9.57 -67.85 -36.09
N GLU A 620 10.85 -68.18 -35.91
CA GLU A 620 11.67 -68.86 -36.93
C GLU A 620 11.24 -70.32 -37.16
N GLY A 621 10.77 -71.04 -36.13
CA GLY A 621 10.25 -72.40 -36.25
C GLY A 621 8.82 -72.51 -36.83
N LEU A 622 8.15 -71.38 -37.06
CA LEU A 622 6.84 -71.28 -37.72
C LEU A 622 6.93 -70.87 -39.20
N LYS A 623 8.15 -70.58 -39.69
CA LYS A 623 8.45 -70.42 -41.12
C LYS A 623 9.02 -71.71 -41.67
#